data_AF-A0A661QD81-F1
#
_entry.id   AF-A0A661QD81-F1
#
_cell.length_a   1.000
_cell.length_b   1.000
_cell.length_c   1.000
_cell.angle_alpha   90.00
_cell.angle_beta   90.00
_cell.angle_gamma   90.00
#
_symmetry.space_group_name_H-M   'P 1'
#
loop_
_entity.id
_entity.type
_entity.pdbx_description
1 polymer ?
#
loop_
_entity_poly.entity_id
_entity_poly.type
_entity_poly.pdbx_seq_one_letter_code
_entity_poly.pdbx_strand_id
1 'polypeptide(L)' 'MSVVSVKNKYEGQLLSIPGVVGVFADVGRNRLVVLVENATDCQRLPAMIEGYAVECRVSGRASAL' A
#
# COMPACT_ATOMS: atom_id res chain seq x y z
N MET A 1 8.67 6.99 15.45
CA MET A 1 8.75 5.97 14.36
C MET A 1 8.59 6.71 13.03
N SER A 2 9.12 6.20 11.91
CA SER A 2 8.99 6.86 10.60
C SER A 2 8.08 6.06 9.67
N VAL A 3 7.47 6.69 8.66
CA VAL A 3 6.63 5.98 7.66
C VAL A 3 7.41 4.88 6.93
N VAL A 4 8.72 5.06 6.73
CA VAL A 4 9.62 4.04 6.15
C VAL A 4 9.77 2.85 7.10
N SER A 5 9.94 3.10 8.40
CA SER A 5 10.01 2.05 9.42
C SER A 5 8.69 1.27 9.51
N VAL A 6 7.55 1.96 9.45
CA VAL A 6 6.23 1.31 9.44
C VAL A 6 6.05 0.48 8.17
N LYS A 7 6.41 1.01 6.99
CA LYS A 7 6.42 0.25 5.74
C LYS A 7 7.21 -1.04 5.88
N ASN A 8 8.46 -0.98 6.33
CA ASN A 8 9.31 -2.17 6.45
C ASN A 8 8.76 -3.20 7.45
N LYS A 9 8.13 -2.74 8.54
CA LYS A 9 7.52 -3.62 9.55
C LYS A 9 6.29 -4.36 9.02
N TYR A 10 5.44 -3.69 8.24
CA TYR A 10 4.14 -4.23 7.81
C TYR A 10 4.12 -4.72 6.36
N GLU A 11 5.16 -4.47 5.56
CA GLU A 11 5.21 -4.82 4.14
C GLU A 11 4.90 -6.30 3.89
N GLY A 12 5.52 -7.22 4.63
CA GLY A 12 5.26 -8.66 4.45
C GLY A 12 3.80 -9.05 4.72
N GLN A 13 3.16 -8.44 5.72
CA GLN A 13 1.75 -8.67 6.03
C GLN A 13 0.84 -8.04 4.96
N LEU A 14 1.17 -6.86 4.45
CA LEU A 14 0.39 -6.19 3.42
C LEU A 14 0.50 -6.92 2.08
N LEU A 15 1.69 -7.41 1.73
CA LEU A 15 1.93 -8.21 0.53
C LEU A 15 1.26 -9.59 0.57
N SER A 16 0.89 -10.09 1.75
CA SER A 16 0.13 -11.35 1.86
C SER A 16 -1.38 -11.17 1.67
N ILE A 17 -1.88 -9.93 1.60
CA ILE A 17 -3.28 -9.65 1.31
C ILE A 17 -3.54 -9.94 -0.19
N PRO A 18 -4.49 -10.81 -0.54
CA PRO A 18 -4.75 -11.13 -1.94
C PRO A 18 -5.17 -9.89 -2.73
N GLY A 19 -4.50 -9.68 -3.87
CA GLY A 19 -4.67 -8.52 -4.73
C GLY A 19 -3.68 -7.38 -4.46
N VAL A 20 -2.86 -7.42 -3.40
CA VAL A 20 -1.78 -6.44 -3.19
C VAL A 20 -0.56 -6.82 -4.01
N VAL A 21 0.00 -5.86 -4.74
CA VAL A 21 1.18 -6.06 -5.62
C VAL A 21 2.39 -5.22 -5.21
N GLY A 22 2.23 -4.26 -4.29
CA GLY A 22 3.35 -3.45 -3.82
C GLY A 22 2.99 -2.53 -2.66
N VAL A 23 3.99 -2.16 -1.87
CA VAL A 23 3.85 -1.27 -0.72
C VAL A 23 4.98 -0.24 -0.73
N PHE A 24 4.63 1.04 -0.62
CA PHE A 24 5.56 2.16 -0.68
C PHE A 24 5.35 3.09 0.50
N ALA A 25 6.43 3.76 0.92
CA ALA A 25 6.37 4.86 1.88
C ALA A 25 6.43 6.18 1.11
N ASP A 26 5.37 6.97 1.18
CA ASP A 26 5.32 8.34 0.68
C ASP A 26 5.77 9.28 1.81
N VAL A 27 7.08 9.56 1.86
CA VAL A 27 7.70 10.39 2.90
C VAL A 27 7.23 11.85 2.81
N GLY A 28 7.00 12.35 1.59
CA GLY A 28 6.56 13.73 1.37
C GLY A 28 5.15 14.00 1.91
N ARG A 29 4.26 13.01 1.86
CA ARG A 29 2.89 13.11 2.40
C ARG A 29 2.66 12.29 3.67
N ASN A 30 3.72 11.74 4.24
CA ASN A 30 3.72 10.98 5.49
C ASN A 30 2.65 9.86 5.55
N ARG A 31 2.63 8.98 4.55
CA ARG A 31 1.63 7.90 4.41
C ARG A 31 2.15 6.66 3.70
N LEU A 32 1.44 5.55 3.86
CA LEU A 32 1.67 4.31 3.11
C LEU A 32 0.87 4.35 1.81
N VAL A 33 1.47 3.90 0.72
CA VAL A 33 0.78 3.69 -0.56
C VAL A 33 0.84 2.20 -0.88
N VAL A 34 -0.32 1.58 -1.01
CA VAL A 34 -0.45 0.15 -1.33
C VAL A 34 -1.00 0.04 -2.74
N LEU A 35 -0.26 -0.65 -3.61
CA LEU A 35 -0.70 -0.96 -4.96
C LEU A 35 -1.51 -2.25 -4.94
N VAL A 36 -2.66 -2.25 -5.60
CA VAL A 36 -3.53 -3.42 -5.76
C VAL A 36 -3.83 -3.71 -7.23
N GLU A 37 -4.21 -4.95 -7.55
CA GLU A 37 -4.62 -5.35 -8.90
C GLU A 37 -5.96 -4.75 -9.31
N ASN A 38 -6.95 -4.75 -8.40
CA ASN A 38 -8.31 -4.28 -8.69
C ASN A 38 -8.81 -3.31 -7.62
N ALA A 39 -9.72 -2.41 -7.99
CA ALA A 39 -10.30 -1.44 -7.07
C ALA A 39 -11.02 -2.09 -5.87
N THR A 40 -11.58 -3.28 -6.05
CA THR A 40 -12.25 -4.04 -4.98
C THR A 40 -11.29 -4.49 -3.88
N ASP A 41 -10.01 -4.71 -4.20
CA ASP A 41 -9.01 -5.17 -3.23
C ASP A 41 -8.64 -4.08 -2.23
N CYS A 42 -8.87 -2.80 -2.58
CA CYS A 42 -8.71 -1.67 -1.65
C CYS A 42 -9.55 -1.81 -0.38
N GLN A 43 -10.72 -2.49 -0.45
CA GLN A 43 -11.60 -2.67 0.71
C GLN A 43 -10.99 -3.60 1.78
N ARG A 44 -9.95 -4.36 1.43
CA ARG A 44 -9.26 -5.28 2.34
C ARG A 44 -8.12 -4.60 3.10
N LEU A 45 -7.77 -3.37 2.72
CA LEU A 45 -6.68 -2.63 3.33
C LEU A 45 -7.19 -1.83 4.54
N PRO A 46 -6.42 -1.79 5.64
CA PRO A 46 -6.73 -0.90 6.74
C PRO A 46 -6.58 0.55 6.27
N ALA A 47 -7.43 1.46 6.75
CA ALA A 47 -7.30 2.89 6.42
C ALA A 47 -6.09 3.57 7.08
N MET A 48 -5.59 3.00 8.20
CA MET A 48 -4.42 3.49 8.93
C MET A 48 -3.60 2.34 9.52
N ILE A 49 -2.28 2.55 9.63
CA ILE A 49 -1.34 1.65 10.32
C ILE A 49 -0.41 2.52 11.18
N GLU A 50 -0.40 2.27 12.49
CA GLU A 50 0.44 3.00 13.47
C GLU A 50 0.37 4.54 13.34
N GLY A 51 -0.81 5.07 13.01
CA GLY A 51 -1.05 6.51 12.84
C GLY A 51 -0.72 7.07 11.44
N TYR A 52 -0.29 6.23 10.50
CA TYR A 52 -0.06 6.61 9.10
C TYR A 52 -1.24 6.19 8.24
N ALA A 53 -1.75 7.10 7.42
CA ALA A 53 -2.78 6.79 6.44
C ALA A 53 -2.28 5.76 5.42
N VAL A 54 -3.19 4.89 4.97
CA VAL A 54 -2.93 3.95 3.88
C VAL A 54 -3.76 4.39 2.68
N GLU A 55 -3.09 4.78 1.61
CA GLU A 55 -3.70 5.07 0.32
C GLU A 55 -3.64 3.82 -0.54
N CYS A 56 -4.81 3.35 -1.00
CA CYS A 56 -4.88 2.32 -2.01
C CYS A 56 -4.77 2.92 -3.41
N ARG A 57 -3.98 2.32 -4.30
CA ARG A 57 -3.94 2.65 -5.72
C ARG A 57 -4.02 1.40 -6.57
N VAL A 58 -4.87 1.42 -7.59
CA VAL A 58 -4.91 0.34 -8.57
C VAL A 58 -3.67 0.45 -9.46
N SER A 59 -2.91 -0.64 -9.54
CA SER A 59 -1.80 -0.78 -10.48
C SER A 59 -2.38 -0.91 -11.88
N GLY A 60 -2.34 0.17 -12.66
CA GLY A 60 -2.72 0.10 -14.06
C GLY A 60 -1.79 -0.90 -14.76
N ARG A 61 -2.35 -1.91 -15.45
CA ARG A 61 -1.57 -2.70 -16.42
C ARG A 61 -0.93 -1.69 -17.37
N ALA A 62 0.40 -1.61 -17.36
CA ALA A 62 1.11 -1.00 -18.47
C ALA A 62 0.83 -1.89 -19.68
N SER A 63 -0.11 -1.49 -20.54
CA SER A 63 -0.20 -2.02 -21.89
C SER A 63 1.10 -1.61 -22.57
N ALA A 64 2.02 -2.57 -22.75
CA ALA A 64 3.15 -2.37 -23.65
C ALA A 64 2.57 -2.00 -25.02
N LEU A 65 2.91 -0.80 -25.50
CA LEU A 65 2.70 -0.34 -26.88
C LEU A 65 3.81 -0.88 -27.77
#